data_AF-A0A3M1UE00-F1
#
_entry.id   AF-A0A3M1UE00-F1
#
_cell.length_a   1.000
_cell.length_b   1.000
_cell.length_c   1.000
_cell.angle_alpha   90.00
_cell.angle_beta   90.00
_cell.angle_gamma   90.00
#
_symmetry.space_group_name_H-M   'P 1'
#
loop_
_entity.id
_entity.type
_entity.pdbx_description
1 polymer ?
#
loop_
_entity_poly.entity_id
_entity_poly.type
_entity_poly.pdbx_seq_one_letter_code
_entity_poly.pdbx_strand_id
1 'polypeptide(L)' 'MRRANSQGILRQDLLWHLKEGTRVRQAVEEDRCLLCQSQRVNRAGLCEGCAANLTDEEWEVAKEWIEERRR' A
#
# COMPACT_ATOMS: atom_id res chain seq x y z
N MET A 1 -1.39 -5.26 16.37
CA MET A 1 0.03 -5.25 15.92
C MET A 1 0.52 -3.81 15.94
N ARG A 2 1.59 -3.49 16.69
CA ARG A 2 2.10 -2.11 16.86
C ARG A 2 2.68 -1.60 15.53
N ARG A 3 2.44 -0.32 15.21
CA ARG A 3 2.95 0.39 14.03
C ARG A 3 4.44 0.05 13.79
N ALA A 4 4.78 -0.47 12.61
CA ALA A 4 6.18 -0.72 12.23
C ALA A 4 6.97 0.60 12.04
N ASN A 5 6.26 1.69 11.74
CA ASN A 5 6.81 3.05 11.67
C ASN A 5 5.69 4.05 12.06
N SER A 6 5.99 5.05 12.89
CA SER A 6 5.00 6.06 13.30
C SER A 6 4.54 6.96 12.15
N GLN A 7 5.29 6.97 11.04
CA GLN A 7 5.03 7.70 9.80
C GLN A 7 4.19 6.90 8.80
N GLY A 8 4.13 5.57 8.94
CA GLY A 8 3.27 4.72 8.12
C GLY A 8 1.81 4.77 8.58
N ILE A 9 0.88 4.45 7.68
CA ILE A 9 -0.54 4.31 8.02
C ILE A 9 -0.77 3.12 8.94
N LEU A 10 -1.87 3.15 9.70
CA LEU A 10 -2.29 1.97 10.43
C LEU A 10 -2.76 0.90 9.44
N ARG A 11 -2.45 -0.36 9.74
CA ARG A 11 -2.87 -1.47 8.89
C ARG A 11 -4.39 -1.58 8.75
N GLN A 12 -5.14 -1.32 9.82
CA GLN A 12 -6.60 -1.30 9.79
C GLN A 12 -7.18 -0.26 8.81
N ASP A 13 -6.40 0.79 8.48
CA ASP A 13 -6.81 1.85 7.57
C ASP A 13 -6.34 1.58 6.12
N LEU A 14 -5.54 0.52 5.90
CA LEU A 14 -4.96 0.20 4.60
C LEU A 14 -6.03 0.04 3.52
N LEU A 15 -7.08 -0.71 3.81
CA LEU A 15 -8.16 -0.96 2.87
C LEU A 15 -8.85 0.35 2.44
N TRP A 16 -9.04 1.28 3.39
CA TRP A 16 -9.63 2.58 3.09
C TRP A 16 -8.70 3.40 2.17
N HIS A 17 -7.41 3.45 2.49
CA HIS A 17 -6.41 4.16 1.69
C HIS A 17 -6.22 3.56 0.30
N LEU A 18 -6.30 2.23 0.15
CA LEU A 18 -6.28 1.56 -1.15
C LEU A 18 -7.51 1.91 -1.99
N LYS A 19 -8.70 2.06 -1.39
CA LYS A 19 -9.91 2.48 -2.10
C LYS A 19 -9.90 3.96 -2.49
N GLU A 20 -9.41 4.82 -1.60
CA GLU A 20 -9.39 6.28 -1.81
C GLU A 20 -8.28 6.70 -2.79
N GLY A 21 -7.13 6.03 -2.75
CA GLY A 21 -6.08 6.13 -3.75
C GLY A 21 -5.17 7.36 -3.66
N THR A 22 -5.53 8.42 -2.93
CA THR A 22 -4.67 9.60 -2.78
C THR A 22 -3.34 9.23 -2.14
N ARG A 23 -3.39 8.48 -1.05
CA ARG A 23 -2.18 8.00 -0.37
C ARG A 23 -1.40 6.98 -1.18
N VAL A 24 -2.06 6.13 -1.96
CA VAL A 24 -1.40 5.19 -2.87
C VAL A 24 -0.54 5.93 -3.88
N ARG A 25 -1.11 6.96 -4.54
CA ARG A 25 -0.38 7.77 -5.51
C ARG A 25 0.83 8.47 -4.88
N GLN A 26 0.65 9.07 -3.70
CA GLN A 26 1.74 9.70 -2.97
C GLN A 26 2.85 8.70 -2.62
N ALA A 27 2.49 7.52 -2.10
CA ALA A 27 3.44 6.46 -1.76
C ALA A 27 4.23 5.97 -2.97
N VAL A 28 3.59 5.87 -4.14
CA VAL A 28 4.25 5.49 -5.40
C VAL A 28 5.18 6.60 -5.89
N GLU A 29 4.75 7.87 -5.82
CA GLU A 29 5.56 9.02 -6.23
C GLU A 29 6.81 9.19 -5.36
N GLU A 30 6.66 9.01 -4.05
CA GLU A 30 7.76 9.10 -3.09
C GLU A 30 8.63 7.82 -3.02
N ASP A 31 8.24 6.76 -3.73
CA ASP A 31 8.78 5.39 -3.60
C ASP A 31 8.88 4.94 -2.13
N ARG A 32 7.80 5.08 -1.36
CA ARG A 32 7.75 4.70 0.07
C ARG A 32 6.50 3.94 0.43
N CYS A 33 6.69 2.82 1.13
CA CYS A 33 5.61 1.92 1.51
C CYS A 33 4.62 2.61 2.46
N LEU A 34 3.32 2.51 2.16
CA LEU A 34 2.25 3.04 2.99
C LEU A 34 2.34 2.59 4.45
N LEU A 35 2.67 1.32 4.68
CA LEU A 35 2.66 0.71 6.02
C LEU A 35 3.96 0.87 6.79
N CYS A 36 5.10 0.68 6.14
CA CYS A 36 6.40 0.60 6.81
C CYS A 36 7.40 1.68 6.36
N GLN A 37 7.07 2.47 5.34
CA GLN A 37 7.91 3.52 4.74
C GLN A 37 9.21 2.99 4.11
N SER A 38 9.32 1.67 3.89
CA SER A 38 10.40 1.08 3.10
C SER A 38 10.34 1.53 1.65
N GLN A 39 11.51 1.65 1.01
CA GLN A 39 11.63 1.96 -0.42
C GLN A 39 11.29 0.75 -1.30
N ARG A 40 11.22 0.98 -2.62
CA ARG A 40 10.91 0.01 -3.67
C ARG A 40 9.50 -0.54 -3.54
N VAL A 41 8.52 0.30 -3.84
CA VAL A 41 7.11 -0.07 -3.77
C VAL A 41 6.54 -0.48 -5.13
N ASN A 42 5.50 -1.32 -5.08
CA ASN A 42 4.67 -1.60 -6.24
C ASN A 42 3.69 -0.44 -6.51
N ARG A 43 2.84 -0.60 -7.54
CA ARG A 43 1.84 0.41 -7.92
C ARG A 43 0.72 0.64 -6.89
N ALA A 44 0.59 -0.24 -5.89
CA ALA A 44 -0.29 -0.03 -4.75
C ALA A 44 0.41 0.71 -3.59
N GLY A 45 1.63 1.20 -3.78
CA GLY A 45 2.38 1.90 -2.74
C GLY A 45 2.83 0.96 -1.60
N LEU A 46 3.03 -0.33 -1.89
CA LEU A 46 3.46 -1.34 -0.92
C LEU A 46 4.79 -1.97 -1.33
N CYS A 47 5.72 -2.12 -0.38
CA CYS A 47 6.93 -2.91 -0.61
C CYS A 47 6.60 -4.40 -0.69
N GLU A 48 7.52 -5.20 -1.25
CA GLU A 48 7.36 -6.65 -1.42
C GLU A 48 6.91 -7.36 -0.13
N GLY A 49 7.56 -7.06 1.00
CA GLY A 49 7.22 -7.67 2.29
C GLY A 49 5.82 -7.28 2.79
N CYS A 50 5.40 -6.03 2.60
CA CYS A 50 4.06 -5.62 3.00
C CYS A 50 2.96 -6.17 2.07
N ALA A 51 3.25 -6.24 0.78
CA ALA A 51 2.36 -6.82 -0.23
C ALA A 51 2.16 -8.32 0.00
N ALA A 52 3.22 -9.06 0.32
CA ALA A 52 3.14 -10.49 0.62
C ALA A 52 2.33 -10.83 1.88
N ASN A 53 2.11 -9.86 2.75
CA ASN A 53 1.34 -10.04 3.99
C ASN A 53 -0.11 -9.60 3.87
N LEU A 54 -0.60 -9.15 2.72
CA LEU A 54 -1.99 -8.69 2.55
C LEU A 54 -2.99 -9.80 2.87
N THR A 55 -4.11 -9.43 3.49
CA THR A 55 -5.27 -10.33 3.58
C THR A 55 -5.95 -10.46 2.22
N ASP A 56 -6.80 -11.46 2.03
CA ASP A 56 -7.54 -11.65 0.78
C ASP A 56 -8.35 -10.39 0.39
N GLU A 57 -8.99 -9.74 1.36
CA GLU A 57 -9.75 -8.50 1.11
C GLU A 57 -8.86 -7.32 0.70
N GLU A 58 -7.71 -7.15 1.36
CA GLU A 58 -6.76 -6.11 1.01
C GLU A 58 -6.11 -6.38 -0.37
N TRP A 59 -5.85 -7.65 -0.68
CA TRP A 59 -5.33 -8.09 -1.97
C TRP A 59 -6.30 -7.81 -3.11
N GLU A 60 -7.59 -8.08 -2.91
CA GLU A 60 -8.63 -7.84 -3.92
C GLU A 60 -8.73 -6.35 -4.34
N VAL A 61 -8.43 -5.42 -3.44
CA VAL A 61 -8.37 -3.98 -3.77
C VAL A 61 -6.97 -3.60 -4.30
N ALA A 62 -5.91 -4.11 -3.67
CA ALA A 62 -4.54 -3.80 -4.08
C ALA A 62 -4.23 -4.31 -5.49
N LYS A 63 -4.80 -5.44 -5.90
CA LYS A 63 -4.60 -5.99 -7.24
C LYS A 63 -5.09 -5.04 -8.33
N GLU A 64 -6.14 -4.26 -8.08
CA GLU A 64 -6.62 -3.27 -9.04
C GLU A 64 -5.48 -2.34 -9.39
N TRP A 65 -4.78 -1.77 -8.40
CA TRP A 65 -3.61 -0.92 -8.60
C TRP A 65 -2.40 -1.63 -9.23
N ILE A 66 -2.11 -2.86 -8.79
CA ILE A 66 -0.95 -3.64 -9.25
C ILE A 66 -1.12 -4.05 -10.71
N GLU A 67 -2.32 -4.48 -11.07
CA GLU A 67 -2.68 -4.96 -12.40
C GLU A 67 -3.15 -3.82 -13.32
N GLU A 68 -3.46 -2.61 -12.81
CA GLU A 68 -3.88 -1.47 -13.64
C GLU A 68 -2.78 -1.10 -14.63
N ARG A 69 -2.87 -1.70 -15.81
CA ARG A 69 -2.19 -1.28 -17.02
C ARG A 69 -2.92 -0.05 -17.53
N ARG A 70 -2.48 1.13 -17.06
CA ARG A 70 -2.72 2.47 -17.68
C ARG A 70 -4.10 2.61 -18.34
N ARG A 71 -5.06 3.21 -17.65
CA ARG A 71 -6.01 4.10 -18.33
C ARG A 71 -5.39 5.47 -18.52
#